data_AF-C6DIE1-F1
#
_entry.id   AF-C6DIE1-F1
#
_cell.length_a   1.000
_cell.length_b   1.000
_cell.length_c   1.000
_cell.angle_alpha   90.00
_cell.angle_beta   90.00
_cell.angle_gamma   90.00
#
_symmetry.space_group_name_H-M   'P 1'
#
loop_
_entity.id
_entity.type
_entity.pdbx_description
1 polymer ?
#
loop_
_entity_poly.entity_id
_entity_poly.type
_entity_poly.pdbx_seq_one_letter_code
_entity_poly.pdbx_strand_id
1 'polypeptide(L)'
;MNTRQQHRDIFSQRLKDARLLRGLSQKGLGIAAGIDEFVASARINRYEKGVHEANLVTASRLAEALDVPLAYFYAADDNLARMILIFAELSVAEQAVLLNSLENK
;
A
#
# COMPACT_ATOMS: atom_id res chain seq x y z
N MET A 1 14.09 -3.65 17.76
CA MET A 1 13.53 -4.41 16.61
C MET A 1 14.57 -4.45 15.51
N ASN A 2 14.73 -5.57 14.79
CA ASN A 2 15.66 -5.65 13.65
C ASN A 2 15.02 -4.97 12.40
N THR A 3 15.81 -4.46 11.45
CA THR A 3 15.35 -3.72 10.25
C THR A 3 14.27 -4.47 9.46
N ARG A 4 14.39 -5.80 9.33
CA ARG A 4 13.35 -6.64 8.67
C ARG A 4 12.00 -6.61 9.40
N GLN A 5 12.03 -6.58 10.74
CA GLN A 5 10.82 -6.50 11.56
C GLN A 5 10.12 -5.15 11.32
N GLN A 6 10.88 -4.07 11.23
CA GLN A 6 10.36 -2.73 10.97
C GLN A 6 9.71 -2.61 9.58
N HIS A 7 10.32 -3.17 8.52
CA HIS A 7 9.75 -3.13 7.17
C HIS A 7 8.43 -3.91 7.07
N ARG A 8 8.36 -5.06 7.74
CA ARG A 8 7.13 -5.86 7.84
C ARG A 8 6.01 -5.10 8.54
N ASP A 9 6.34 -4.38 9.60
CA ASP A 9 5.36 -3.62 10.37
C ASP A 9 4.83 -2.42 9.56
N ILE A 10 5.69 -1.77 8.75
CA ILE A 10 5.28 -0.72 7.80
C ILE A 10 4.32 -1.25 6.74
N PHE A 11 4.67 -2.36 6.07
CA PHE A 11 3.81 -2.97 5.05
C PHE A 11 2.44 -3.34 5.62
N SER A 12 2.43 -3.97 6.79
CA SER A 12 1.21 -4.42 7.47
C SER A 12 0.26 -3.25 7.76
N GLN A 13 0.82 -2.14 8.27
CA GLN A 13 0.07 -0.93 8.57
C GLN A 13 -0.49 -0.29 7.29
N ARG A 14 0.36 -0.06 6.28
CA ARG A 14 -0.05 0.58 5.02
C ARG A 14 -1.07 -0.23 4.24
N LEU A 15 -0.93 -1.57 4.21
CA LEU A 15 -1.93 -2.43 3.59
C LEU A 15 -3.30 -2.25 4.22
N LYS A 16 -3.36 -2.23 5.56
CA LYS A 16 -4.60 -2.03 6.30
C LYS A 16 -5.20 -0.65 6.06
N ASP A 17 -4.37 0.39 6.07
CA ASP A 17 -4.81 1.77 5.85
C ASP A 17 -5.41 1.95 4.45
N ALA A 18 -4.71 1.51 3.40
CA ALA A 18 -5.23 1.55 2.04
C ALA A 18 -6.52 0.74 1.89
N ARG A 19 -6.60 -0.45 2.50
CA ARG A 19 -7.81 -1.27 2.47
C ARG A 19 -9.01 -0.56 3.09
N LEU A 20 -8.81 0.06 4.25
CA LEU A 20 -9.87 0.80 4.94
C LEU A 20 -10.27 2.05 4.17
N LEU A 21 -9.32 2.78 3.59
CA LEU A 21 -9.57 3.94 2.72
C LEU A 21 -10.43 3.56 1.51
N ARG A 22 -10.20 2.39 0.92
CA ARG A 22 -10.99 1.86 -0.20
C ARG A 22 -12.27 1.11 0.21
N GLY A 23 -12.58 1.03 1.51
CA GLY A 23 -13.81 0.40 2.02
C GLY A 23 -13.89 -1.11 1.80
N LEU A 24 -12.77 -1.79 1.55
CA LEU A 24 -12.77 -3.23 1.26
C LEU A 24 -12.70 -4.08 2.53
N SER A 25 -13.42 -5.20 2.54
CA SER A 25 -13.19 -6.25 3.55
C SER A 25 -11.88 -7.00 3.26
N GLN A 26 -11.31 -7.69 4.26
CA GLN A 26 -10.12 -8.53 4.05
C GLN A 26 -10.36 -9.59 2.97
N LYS A 27 -11.54 -10.23 2.97
CA LYS A 27 -11.94 -11.17 1.92
C LYS A 27 -12.03 -10.49 0.55
N GLY A 28 -12.69 -9.33 0.49
CA GLY A 28 -12.87 -8.56 -0.74
C GLY A 28 -11.55 -8.15 -1.38
N LEU A 29 -10.61 -7.61 -0.59
CA LEU A 29 -9.26 -7.31 -1.06
C LEU A 29 -8.54 -8.56 -1.57
N GLY A 30 -8.61 -9.66 -0.81
CA GLY A 30 -7.93 -10.89 -1.21
C GLY A 30 -8.41 -11.39 -2.57
N ILE A 31 -9.73 -11.44 -2.79
CA ILE A 31 -10.32 -11.84 -4.07
C ILE A 31 -9.92 -10.87 -5.19
N ALA A 32 -10.01 -9.55 -4.95
CA ALA A 32 -9.62 -8.54 -5.94
C ALA A 32 -8.14 -8.65 -6.34
N ALA A 33 -7.26 -9.06 -5.43
CA ALA A 33 -5.84 -9.31 -5.70
C ALA A 33 -5.54 -10.72 -6.27
N GLY A 34 -6.58 -11.48 -6.65
CA GLY A 34 -6.45 -12.81 -7.24
C GLY A 34 -6.07 -13.92 -6.25
N ILE A 35 -6.35 -13.73 -4.96
CA ILE A 35 -6.23 -14.78 -3.95
C ILE A 35 -7.53 -15.60 -3.95
N ASP A 36 -7.39 -16.93 -3.93
CA ASP A 36 -8.51 -17.86 -3.83
C ASP A 36 -9.48 -17.50 -2.70
N GLU A 37 -10.78 -17.51 -3.00
CA GLU A 37 -11.85 -17.02 -2.14
C GLU A 37 -11.86 -17.69 -0.76
N PHE A 38 -11.55 -18.99 -0.69
CA PHE A 38 -11.62 -19.77 0.55
C PHE A 38 -10.50 -19.40 1.53
N VAL A 39 -9.40 -18.82 1.03
CA VAL A 39 -8.25 -18.42 1.85
C VAL A 39 -8.00 -16.90 1.88
N ALA A 40 -8.72 -16.13 1.07
CA ALA A 40 -8.56 -14.69 0.89
C ALA A 40 -8.52 -13.93 2.22
N SER A 41 -9.57 -14.07 3.05
CA SER A 41 -9.65 -13.34 4.33
C SER A 41 -8.50 -13.68 5.27
N ALA A 42 -8.19 -14.98 5.41
CA ALA A 42 -7.12 -15.43 6.30
C ALA A 42 -5.75 -14.95 5.83
N ARG A 43 -5.52 -14.92 4.52
CA ARG A 43 -4.24 -14.50 3.93
C ARG A 43 -4.02 -12.99 4.11
N ILE A 44 -5.02 -12.16 3.82
CA ILE A 44 -4.93 -10.71 4.07
C ILE A 44 -4.77 -10.43 5.57
N ASN A 45 -5.50 -11.13 6.45
CA ASN A 45 -5.35 -10.97 7.89
C ASN A 45 -3.91 -11.19 8.38
N ARG A 46 -3.24 -12.24 7.87
CA ARG A 46 -1.85 -12.54 8.22
C ARG A 46 -0.87 -11.47 7.70
N TYR A 47 -1.15 -10.86 6.56
CA TYR A 47 -0.38 -9.72 6.06
C TYR A 47 -0.58 -8.49 6.94
N GLU A 48 -1.82 -8.13 7.29
CA GLU A 48 -2.10 -6.97 8.15
C GLU A 48 -1.61 -7.11 9.59
N LYS A 49 -1.41 -8.34 10.06
CA LYS A 49 -0.81 -8.62 11.38
C LYS A 49 0.71 -8.78 11.33
N GLY A 50 1.34 -8.68 10.15
CA GLY A 50 2.76 -8.95 9.98
C GLY A 50 3.16 -10.40 10.31
N VAL A 51 2.24 -11.36 10.27
CA VAL A 51 2.56 -12.77 10.50
C VAL A 51 3.33 -13.34 9.31
N HIS A 52 2.93 -12.95 8.10
CA HIS A 52 3.63 -13.27 6.86
C HIS A 52 3.95 -12.02 6.08
N GLU A 53 5.02 -12.11 5.30
CA GLU A 53 5.40 -11.08 4.35
C GLU A 53 4.80 -11.40 2.98
N ALA A 54 4.22 -10.39 2.33
CA ALA A 54 3.86 -10.48 0.93
C ALA A 54 5.14 -10.31 0.10
N ASN A 55 5.41 -11.24 -0.81
CA ASN A 55 6.46 -11.02 -1.81
C ASN A 55 6.07 -9.87 -2.76
N LEU A 56 7.04 -9.35 -3.51
CA LEU A 56 6.83 -8.20 -4.39
C LEU A 56 5.66 -8.40 -5.37
N VAL A 57 5.53 -9.60 -5.94
CA VAL A 57 4.43 -9.94 -6.88
C VAL A 57 3.06 -9.84 -6.19
N THR A 58 2.95 -10.34 -4.96
CA THR A 58 1.70 -10.26 -4.19
C THR A 58 1.43 -8.81 -3.79
N ALA A 59 2.46 -8.07 -3.37
CA ALA A 59 2.35 -6.66 -3.04
C ALA A 59 1.87 -5.83 -4.24
N SER A 60 2.41 -6.06 -5.45
CA SER A 60 1.94 -5.40 -6.68
C SER A 60 0.46 -5.65 -6.93
N ARG A 61 -0.01 -6.90 -6.84
CA ARG A 61 -1.44 -7.23 -7.02
C ARG A 61 -2.34 -6.56 -5.97
N LEU A 62 -1.87 -6.47 -4.73
CA LEU A 62 -2.60 -5.76 -3.68
C LEU A 62 -2.66 -4.26 -3.95
N ALA A 63 -1.57 -3.67 -4.45
CA ALA A 63 -1.50 -2.25 -4.80
C ALA A 63 -2.45 -1.92 -5.96
N GLU A 64 -2.45 -2.75 -7.01
CA GLU A 64 -3.40 -2.67 -8.13
C GLU A 64 -4.86 -2.79 -7.66
N ALA A 65 -5.17 -3.80 -6.83
CA ALA A 65 -6.52 -4.00 -6.29
C ALA A 65 -7.00 -2.85 -5.38
N LEU A 66 -6.06 -2.11 -4.78
CA LEU A 66 -6.34 -0.95 -3.92
C LEU A 66 -6.22 0.38 -4.67
N ASP A 67 -5.85 0.36 -5.95
CA ASP A 67 -5.61 1.56 -6.75
C ASP A 67 -4.65 2.52 -6.03
N VAL A 68 -3.50 2.01 -5.56
CA VAL A 68 -2.45 2.81 -4.92
C VAL A 68 -1.08 2.47 -5.52
N PRO A 69 -0.11 3.40 -5.51
CA PRO A 69 1.26 3.07 -5.93
C PRO A 69 1.89 2.02 -5.01
N LEU A 70 2.60 1.05 -5.56
CA LEU A 70 3.32 0.03 -4.79
C LEU A 70 4.24 0.64 -3.71
N ALA A 71 4.85 1.78 -4.01
CA ALA A 71 5.73 2.51 -3.08
C ALA A 71 5.03 2.89 -1.76
N TYR A 72 3.71 3.10 -1.78
CA TYR A 72 2.92 3.43 -0.60
C TYR A 72 3.08 2.40 0.52
N PHE A 73 3.16 1.10 0.18
CA PHE A 73 3.30 0.05 1.19
C PHE A 73 4.63 0.07 1.96
N TYR A 74 5.61 0.82 1.49
CA TYR A 74 6.95 0.87 2.09
C TYR A 74 7.30 2.27 2.63
N ALA A 75 6.35 3.21 2.60
CA ALA A 75 6.55 4.55 3.14
C ALA A 75 6.34 4.57 4.66
N ALA A 76 7.44 4.57 5.42
CA ALA A 76 7.41 4.58 6.89
C ALA A 76 6.83 5.89 7.47
N ASP A 77 7.16 7.02 6.85
CA ASP A 77 6.68 8.33 7.26
C ASP A 77 5.26 8.60 6.73
N ASP A 78 4.39 9.10 7.59
CA ASP A 78 2.98 9.35 7.24
C ASP A 78 2.81 10.48 6.23
N ASN A 79 3.66 11.52 6.28
CA ASN A 79 3.61 12.59 5.29
C ASN A 79 4.08 12.10 3.93
N LEU A 80 5.12 11.28 3.88
CA LEU A 80 5.57 10.64 2.64
C LEU A 80 4.49 9.71 2.07
N ALA A 81 3.88 8.88 2.90
CA ALA A 81 2.78 8.01 2.47
C ALA A 81 1.61 8.81 1.89
N ARG A 82 1.23 9.92 2.54
CA ARG A 82 0.22 10.84 2.03
C ARG A 82 0.65 11.51 0.73
N MET A 83 1.90 11.97 0.63
CA MET A 83 2.43 12.57 -0.60
C MET A 83 2.39 11.60 -1.77
N ILE A 84 2.72 10.32 -1.56
CA ILE A 84 2.66 9.29 -2.62
C ILE A 84 1.23 9.15 -3.15
N LEU A 85 0.23 9.10 -2.27
CA LEU A 85 -1.17 8.99 -2.69
C LEU A 85 -1.62 10.24 -3.46
N ILE A 86 -1.36 11.44 -2.90
CA ILE A 86 -1.73 12.70 -3.56
C ILE A 86 -1.06 12.80 -4.93
N PHE A 87 0.25 12.53 -5.00
CA PHE A 87 1.01 12.61 -6.26
C PHE A 87 0.44 11.67 -7.33
N ALA A 88 -0.03 10.48 -6.95
CA ALA A 88 -0.64 9.53 -7.86
C ALA A 88 -2.01 9.97 -8.40
N GLU A 89 -2.72 10.82 -7.67
CA GLU A 89 -4.01 11.39 -8.10
C GLU A 89 -3.84 12.63 -9.02
N LEU A 90 -2.67 13.27 -9.00
CA LEU A 90 -2.36 14.42 -9.84
C LEU A 90 -2.19 14.01 -11.31
N SER A 91 -2.65 14.87 -12.21
CA SER A 91 -2.29 14.79 -13.63
C SER A 91 -0.79 15.03 -13.83
N VAL A 92 -0.24 14.59 -14.97
CA VAL A 92 1.19 14.78 -15.31
C VAL A 92 1.60 16.26 -15.26
N ALA A 93 0.71 17.17 -15.66
CA ALA A 93 0.97 18.61 -15.61
C ALA A 93 1.05 19.13 -14.17
N GLU A 94 0.13 18.71 -13.29
CA GLU A 94 0.13 19.08 -11.87
C GLU A 94 1.34 18.47 -11.13
N GLN A 95 1.72 17.25 -11.47
CA GLN A 95 2.94 16.62 -10.96
C GLN A 95 4.17 17.46 -11.30
N ALA A 96 4.32 17.90 -12.56
CA ALA A 96 5.43 18.75 -12.97
C ALA A 96 5.45 20.10 -12.23
N VAL A 97 4.29 20.75 -12.06
CA VAL A 97 4.17 21.98 -11.28
C VAL A 97 4.58 21.78 -9.83
N LEU A 98 4.12 20.70 -9.19
CA LEU A 98 4.48 20.38 -7.81
C LEU A 98 5.99 20.14 -7.67
N LEU A 99 6.59 19.33 -8.54
CA LEU A 99 8.04 19.05 -8.50
C LEU A 99 8.85 20.33 -8.65
N ASN A 100 8.53 21.17 -9.63
CA ASN A 100 9.18 22.47 -9.81
C ASN A 100 9.07 23.36 -8.56
N SER A 101 7.92 23.35 -7.87
CA SER A 101 7.74 24.15 -6.65
C SER A 101 8.59 23.68 -5.47
N LEU A 102 8.97 22.40 -5.44
CA LEU A 102 9.78 21.80 -4.38
C LEU A 102 11.29 21.89 -4.67
N GLU A 103 11.69 21.88 -5.94
CA GLU A 103 13.10 22.00 -6.36
C GLU A 103 13.64 23.42 -6.21
N ASN A 104 12.78 24.43 -6.35
CA ASN A 104 13.13 25.85 -6.21
C ASN A 104 13.04 26.35 -4.75
N LYS A 105 13.27 25.46 -3.78
CA LYS A 105 13.28 25.77 -2.35
C LYS A 105 14.60 26.37 -1.88
#